data_AF-A0A2N0BD26-F1
#
_entry.id   AF-A0A2N0BD26-F1
#
_cell.length_a   1.000
_cell.length_b   1.000
_cell.length_c   1.000
_cell.angle_alpha   90.00
_cell.angle_beta   90.00
_cell.angle_gamma   90.00
#
_symmetry.space_group_name_H-M   'P 1'
#
loop_
_entity.id
_entity.type
_entity.pdbx_description
1 polymer ?
#
loop_
_entity_poly.entity_id
_entity_poly.type
_entity_poly.pdbx_seq_one_letter_code
_entity_poly.pdbx_strand_id
1 'polypeptide(L)'
;MKRPSFDSKHYAPQGNGKVSKSDWEKSALGDLGFSSMDQTLWLTPEKIPVKPVYTAEDIAKMEHLDYAAGIPPYLRGPYSTMYVQQPWTIRQYAGFSTAEESNAFYRRNLAAGQKGLSVAFDLATHRGYDSDHERVVGDVGK
;
A
#
# COMPACT_ATOMS: atom_id res chain seq x y z
N MET A 1 -20.48 24.20 -39.55
CA MET A 1 -19.17 23.73 -39.02
C MET A 1 -19.02 22.25 -39.33
N LYS A 2 -18.00 21.81 -40.09
CA LYS A 2 -17.74 20.38 -40.32
C LYS A 2 -17.11 19.77 -39.07
N ARG A 3 -17.66 18.66 -38.57
CA ARG A 3 -17.04 17.89 -37.47
C ARG A 3 -15.79 17.16 -38.00
N PRO A 4 -14.66 17.21 -37.29
CA PRO A 4 -13.51 16.39 -37.65
C PRO A 4 -13.85 14.90 -37.46
N SER A 5 -13.53 14.07 -38.47
CA SER A 5 -13.60 12.60 -38.38
C SER A 5 -12.20 12.04 -38.09
N PHE A 6 -12.17 11.00 -37.24
CA PHE A 6 -10.97 10.28 -36.83
C PHE A 6 -10.99 8.81 -37.30
N ASP A 7 -11.98 8.44 -38.12
CA ASP A 7 -12.22 7.04 -38.53
C ASP A 7 -11.04 6.44 -39.32
N SER A 8 -10.19 7.29 -39.91
CA SER A 8 -8.97 6.91 -40.63
C SER A 8 -7.68 7.47 -40.02
N LYS A 9 -7.74 8.04 -38.81
CA LYS A 9 -6.55 8.55 -38.12
C LYS A 9 -6.08 7.54 -37.08
N HIS A 10 -5.07 6.76 -37.44
CA HIS A 10 -4.36 5.95 -36.44
C HIS A 10 -3.63 6.86 -35.47
N TYR A 11 -3.68 6.49 -34.19
CA TYR A 11 -2.81 7.10 -33.19
C TYR A 11 -1.36 6.84 -33.60
N ALA A 12 -0.70 7.86 -34.13
CA ALA A 12 0.74 7.93 -34.14
C ALA A 12 1.14 8.57 -32.81
N PRO A 13 1.95 7.91 -31.97
CA PRO A 13 2.54 8.61 -30.84
C PRO A 13 3.31 9.79 -31.42
N GLN A 14 2.75 10.99 -31.28
CA GLN A 14 3.55 12.19 -31.49
C GLN A 14 4.64 12.06 -30.45
N GLY A 15 5.88 11.96 -30.93
CA GLY A 15 7.03 12.06 -30.05
C GLY A 15 6.96 13.44 -29.45
N ASN A 16 6.20 13.61 -28.36
CA ASN A 16 6.32 14.74 -27.48
C ASN A 16 7.82 14.78 -27.20
N GLY A 17 8.51 15.78 -27.75
CA GLY A 17 9.96 15.90 -27.64
C GLY A 17 10.32 15.57 -26.20
N LYS A 18 11.18 14.57 -26.00
CA LYS A 18 11.39 13.93 -24.69
C LYS A 18 11.48 15.02 -23.62
N VAL A 19 10.43 15.20 -22.82
CA VAL A 19 10.41 16.19 -21.75
C VAL A 19 11.56 15.83 -20.83
N SER A 20 12.53 16.72 -20.72
CA SER A 20 13.76 16.43 -19.99
C SER A 20 13.48 16.52 -18.49
N LYS A 21 14.37 15.92 -17.68
CA LYS A 21 14.31 16.07 -16.22
C LYS A 21 14.29 17.55 -15.80
N SER A 22 15.06 18.39 -16.48
CA SER A 22 15.14 19.82 -16.19
C SER A 22 13.83 20.58 -16.48
N ASP A 23 13.05 20.12 -17.45
CA ASP A 23 11.74 20.72 -17.73
C ASP A 23 10.75 20.41 -16.61
N TRP A 24 10.76 19.18 -16.11
CA TRP A 24 9.96 18.77 -14.97
C TRP A 24 10.36 19.48 -13.67
N GLU A 25 11.67 19.62 -13.41
CA GLU A 25 12.18 20.35 -12.24
C GLU A 25 11.76 21.83 -12.27
N LYS A 26 11.86 22.50 -13.43
CA LYS A 26 11.39 23.88 -13.59
C LYS A 26 9.89 24.01 -13.33
N SER A 27 9.08 23.10 -13.86
CA SER A 27 7.64 23.09 -13.59
C SER A 27 7.36 22.93 -12.10
N ALA A 28 8.01 21.97 -11.45
CA ALA A 28 7.83 21.72 -10.02
C ALA A 28 8.25 22.91 -9.14
N LEU A 29 9.35 23.60 -9.48
CA LEU A 29 9.76 24.83 -8.79
C LEU A 29 8.72 25.94 -8.92
N GLY A 30 8.14 26.11 -10.12
CA GLY A 30 7.07 27.06 -10.37
C GLY A 30 5.80 26.76 -9.56
N ASP A 31 5.35 25.49 -9.57
CA ASP A 31 4.14 25.05 -8.88
C ASP A 31 4.28 25.15 -7.35
N LEU A 32 5.47 24.86 -6.82
CA LEU A 32 5.75 24.86 -5.38
C LEU A 32 6.22 26.22 -4.85
N GLY A 33 6.52 27.19 -5.72
CA GLY A 33 6.98 28.51 -5.32
C GLY A 33 8.40 28.56 -4.75
N PHE A 34 9.27 27.61 -5.12
CA PHE A 34 10.66 27.55 -4.67
C PHE A 34 11.65 27.99 -5.76
N SER A 35 12.84 28.41 -5.34
CA SER A 35 13.90 28.89 -6.26
C SER A 35 14.98 27.85 -6.52
N SER A 36 15.09 26.80 -5.68
CA SER A 36 16.03 25.69 -5.88
C SER A 36 15.42 24.34 -5.48
N MET A 37 15.91 23.27 -6.09
CA MET A 37 15.43 21.91 -5.83
C MET A 37 15.69 21.46 -4.39
N ASP A 38 16.76 21.94 -3.75
CA ASP A 38 17.06 21.58 -2.36
C ASP A 38 15.98 22.07 -1.39
N GLN A 39 15.35 23.21 -1.68
CA GLN A 39 14.22 23.72 -0.90
C GLN A 39 12.96 22.87 -1.03
N THR A 40 12.86 22.07 -2.09
CA THR A 40 11.71 21.20 -2.37
C THR A 40 11.81 19.83 -1.70
N LEU A 41 12.98 19.48 -1.13
CA LEU A 41 13.20 18.16 -0.56
C LEU A 41 12.36 17.99 0.70
N TRP A 42 11.49 16.99 0.68
CA TRP A 42 10.79 16.56 1.88
C TRP A 42 11.64 15.53 2.63
N LEU A 43 12.17 15.93 3.79
CA LEU A 43 12.84 14.99 4.68
C LEU A 43 11.80 14.18 5.45
N THR A 44 11.70 12.90 5.10
CA THR A 44 10.84 11.93 5.79
C THR A 44 11.38 11.59 7.19
N PRO A 45 10.55 11.06 8.10
CA PRO A 45 11.02 10.54 9.40
C PRO A 45 12.15 9.50 9.29
N GLU A 46 12.19 8.75 8.18
CA GLU A 46 13.23 7.78 7.84
C GLU A 46 14.56 8.43 7.41
N LYS A 47 14.64 9.77 7.40
CA LYS A 47 15.79 10.57 6.96
C LYS A 47 16.11 10.38 5.47
N ILE A 48 15.10 10.08 4.66
CA ILE A 48 15.22 9.99 3.20
C ILE A 48 14.71 11.30 2.60
N PRO A 49 15.55 12.06 1.87
CA PRO A 49 15.12 13.26 1.16
C PRO A 49 14.32 12.87 -0.10
N VAL A 50 13.02 13.13 -0.09
CA VAL A 50 12.12 12.85 -1.20
C VAL A 50 12.10 14.05 -2.15
N LYS A 51 12.51 13.80 -3.40
CA LYS A 51 12.43 14.78 -4.50
C LYS A 51 10.96 14.97 -4.93
N PRO A 52 10.57 16.16 -5.42
CA PRO A 52 9.21 16.40 -5.95
C PRO A 52 9.00 15.76 -7.34
N VAL A 53 10.09 15.39 -8.02
CA VAL A 53 10.08 14.80 -9.37
C VAL A 53 11.05 13.62 -9.40
N TYR A 54 10.62 12.52 -10.06
CA TYR A 54 11.45 11.37 -10.38
C TYR A 54 11.34 11.05 -11.87
N THR A 55 12.45 10.65 -12.49
CA THR A 55 12.53 10.31 -13.92
C THR A 55 13.24 8.97 -14.13
N ALA A 56 13.34 8.54 -15.39
CA ALA A 56 14.10 7.35 -15.78
C ALA A 56 15.59 7.40 -15.34
N GLU A 57 16.16 8.60 -15.19
CA GLU A 57 17.53 8.76 -14.68
C GLU A 57 17.67 8.30 -13.22
N ASP A 58 16.60 8.43 -12.42
CA ASP A 58 16.64 8.12 -10.99
C ASP A 58 16.57 6.61 -10.72
N ILE A 59 16.11 5.82 -11.70
CA ILE A 59 16.07 4.36 -11.63
C ILE A 59 17.25 3.71 -12.38
N ALA A 60 18.05 4.47 -13.12
CA ALA A 60 19.08 3.95 -14.03
C ALA A 60 20.17 3.10 -13.33
N LYS A 61 20.36 3.28 -12.01
CA LYS A 61 21.34 2.54 -11.20
C LYS A 61 20.69 1.58 -10.20
N MET A 62 19.39 1.33 -10.32
CA MET A 62 18.70 0.41 -9.42
C MET A 62 18.98 -1.04 -9.85
N GLU A 63 19.53 -1.83 -8.94
CA GLU A 63 19.88 -3.23 -9.21
C GLU A 63 18.67 -4.17 -9.19
N HIS A 64 17.53 -3.73 -8.65
CA HIS A 64 16.37 -4.57 -8.34
C HIS A 64 15.26 -4.58 -9.40
N LEU A 65 15.46 -3.91 -10.55
CA LEU A 65 14.39 -3.70 -11.54
C LEU A 65 14.06 -4.97 -12.34
N ASP A 66 15.05 -5.80 -12.62
CA ASP A 66 14.94 -6.95 -13.54
C ASP A 66 14.61 -8.29 -12.84
N TYR A 67 14.19 -8.24 -11.57
CA TYR A 67 13.78 -9.45 -10.85
C TYR A 67 12.38 -9.93 -11.26
N ALA A 68 12.12 -11.22 -11.08
CA ALA A 68 10.80 -11.84 -11.20
C ALA A 68 10.18 -12.06 -9.81
N ALA A 69 8.84 -12.07 -9.74
CA ALA A 69 8.14 -12.52 -8.53
C ALA A 69 8.30 -14.05 -8.37
N GLY A 70 8.29 -14.54 -7.12
CA GLY A 70 8.39 -15.97 -6.82
C GLY A 70 9.80 -16.57 -6.89
N ILE A 71 10.83 -15.78 -7.19
CA ILE A 71 12.23 -16.22 -7.24
C ILE A 71 13.03 -15.37 -6.24
N PRO A 72 13.91 -15.97 -5.40
CA PRO A 72 14.79 -15.22 -4.51
C PRO A 72 15.53 -14.08 -5.25
N PRO A 73 15.67 -12.89 -4.64
CA PRO A 73 15.35 -12.53 -3.26
C PRO A 73 13.93 -11.96 -3.08
N TYR A 74 12.99 -12.27 -3.99
CA TYR A 74 11.56 -11.96 -3.86
C TYR A 74 11.20 -10.47 -3.84
N LEU A 75 12.02 -9.61 -4.46
CA LEU A 75 11.82 -8.15 -4.49
C LEU A 75 10.50 -7.72 -5.16
N ARG A 76 9.91 -8.60 -5.98
CA ARG A 76 8.61 -8.37 -6.64
C ARG A 76 7.47 -9.23 -6.08
N GLY A 77 7.72 -9.91 -4.97
CA GLY A 77 6.75 -10.74 -4.26
C GLY A 77 7.17 -12.20 -4.14
N PRO A 78 6.64 -12.92 -3.13
CA PRO A 78 7.05 -14.29 -2.80
C PRO A 78 6.48 -15.37 -3.74
N TYR A 79 5.47 -15.06 -4.57
CA TYR A 79 4.80 -16.03 -5.45
C TYR A 79 4.84 -15.58 -6.91
N SER A 80 5.00 -16.50 -7.86
CA SER A 80 5.20 -16.16 -9.28
C SER A 80 4.02 -15.44 -9.93
N THR A 81 2.79 -15.77 -9.53
CA THR A 81 1.56 -15.16 -10.08
C THR A 81 1.01 -14.04 -9.22
N MET A 82 1.49 -13.88 -7.98
CA MET A 82 0.95 -12.96 -6.97
C MET A 82 -0.59 -12.92 -7.01
N TYR A 83 -1.17 -11.72 -7.07
CA TYR A 83 -2.61 -11.48 -7.02
C TYR A 83 -3.34 -11.67 -8.35
N VAL A 84 -2.64 -12.05 -9.43
CA VAL A 84 -3.28 -12.36 -10.73
C VAL A 84 -4.20 -13.58 -10.60
N GLN A 85 -3.77 -14.59 -9.83
CA GLN A 85 -4.53 -15.83 -9.61
C GLN A 85 -5.24 -15.85 -8.26
N GLN A 86 -4.58 -15.37 -7.20
CA GLN A 86 -5.10 -15.43 -5.84
C GLN A 86 -4.87 -14.10 -5.12
N PRO A 87 -5.92 -13.29 -4.83
CA PRO A 87 -5.76 -12.04 -4.10
C PRO A 87 -5.31 -12.30 -2.66
N TRP A 88 -4.83 -11.24 -1.99
CA TRP A 88 -4.50 -11.32 -0.56
C TRP A 88 -5.73 -11.76 0.26
N THR A 89 -5.47 -12.40 1.40
CA THR A 89 -6.55 -12.84 2.28
C THR A 89 -7.14 -11.65 3.01
N ILE A 90 -8.45 -11.42 2.85
CA ILE A 90 -9.19 -10.50 3.72
C ILE A 90 -9.28 -11.17 5.10
N ARG A 91 -8.47 -10.67 6.04
CA ARG A 91 -8.35 -11.15 7.42
C ARG A 91 -8.61 -10.00 8.37
N GLN A 92 -9.86 -9.85 8.79
CA GLN A 92 -10.26 -8.83 9.76
C GLN A 92 -9.88 -9.28 11.17
N TYR A 93 -9.20 -8.42 11.90
CA TYR A 93 -8.92 -8.61 13.32
C TYR A 93 -10.15 -8.25 14.13
N ALA A 94 -10.70 -9.22 14.85
CA ALA A 94 -11.91 -9.05 15.63
C ALA A 94 -11.94 -10.00 16.83
N GLY A 95 -12.65 -9.59 17.87
CA GLY A 95 -12.88 -10.33 19.11
C GLY A 95 -13.55 -9.38 20.07
N PHE A 96 -14.63 -9.81 20.70
CA PHE A 96 -15.42 -8.97 21.61
C PHE A 96 -16.00 -9.83 22.74
N SER A 97 -15.95 -9.30 23.96
CA SER A 97 -16.76 -9.77 25.09
C SER A 97 -16.60 -11.28 25.32
N THR A 98 -17.59 -12.09 24.96
CA THR A 98 -17.61 -13.54 25.18
C THR A 98 -17.21 -14.34 23.94
N ALA A 99 -16.83 -15.60 24.15
CA ALA A 99 -16.49 -16.52 23.06
C ALA A 99 -17.68 -16.77 22.12
N GLU A 100 -18.90 -16.82 22.65
CA GLU A 100 -20.14 -17.03 21.91
C GLU A 100 -20.46 -15.85 21.00
N GLU A 101 -20.37 -14.62 21.51
CA GLU A 101 -20.59 -13.40 20.74
C GLU A 101 -19.54 -13.24 19.64
N SER A 102 -18.27 -13.52 19.98
CA SER A 102 -17.16 -13.55 19.03
C SER A 102 -17.40 -14.59 17.92
N ASN A 103 -17.84 -15.81 18.26
CA ASN A 103 -18.17 -16.85 17.28
C ASN A 103 -19.31 -16.42 16.34
N ALA A 104 -20.41 -15.89 16.90
CA ALA A 104 -21.54 -15.40 16.11
C ALA A 104 -21.12 -14.27 15.17
N PHE A 105 -20.23 -13.38 15.62
CA PHE A 105 -19.62 -12.34 14.78
C PHE A 105 -18.77 -12.91 13.65
N TYR A 106 -17.88 -13.87 13.95
CA TYR A 106 -17.04 -14.54 12.94
C TYR A 106 -17.88 -15.21 11.86
N ARG A 107 -18.93 -15.93 12.22
CA ARG A 107 -19.82 -16.60 11.25
C ARG A 107 -20.54 -15.61 10.34
N ARG A 108 -21.01 -14.48 10.89
CA ARG A 108 -21.60 -13.39 10.08
C ARG A 108 -20.60 -12.82 9.09
N ASN A 109 -19.36 -12.56 9.51
CA ASN A 109 -18.36 -12.01 8.60
C ASN A 109 -17.92 -13.00 7.52
N LEU A 110 -17.80 -14.29 7.85
CA LEU A 110 -17.53 -15.34 6.87
C LEU A 110 -18.65 -15.38 5.81
N ALA A 111 -19.91 -15.33 6.25
CA ALA A 111 -21.06 -15.25 5.34
C ALA A 111 -21.06 -13.97 4.48
N ALA A 112 -20.46 -12.87 4.97
CA ALA A 112 -20.28 -11.61 4.27
C ALA A 112 -18.99 -11.54 3.41
N GLY A 113 -18.22 -12.63 3.29
CA GLY A 113 -17.05 -12.71 2.40
C GLY A 113 -15.68 -12.56 3.06
N GLN A 114 -15.60 -12.49 4.40
CA GLN A 114 -14.32 -12.66 5.10
C GLN A 114 -13.76 -14.06 4.80
N LYS A 115 -12.45 -14.16 4.56
CA LYS A 115 -11.79 -15.43 4.18
C LYS A 115 -10.94 -16.04 5.29
N GLY A 116 -10.38 -15.23 6.18
CA GLY A 116 -9.59 -15.71 7.31
C GLY A 116 -10.04 -15.07 8.62
N LEU A 117 -10.08 -15.84 9.70
CA LEU A 117 -10.34 -15.34 11.06
C LEU A 117 -9.05 -14.85 11.72
N SER A 118 -9.14 -13.81 12.53
CA SER A 118 -8.03 -13.32 13.35
C SER A 118 -8.60 -12.85 14.68
N VAL A 119 -8.17 -13.49 15.76
CA VAL A 119 -8.79 -13.39 17.08
C VAL A 119 -8.09 -12.32 17.90
N ALA A 120 -8.84 -11.34 18.37
CA ALA A 120 -8.41 -10.43 19.42
C ALA A 120 -8.71 -11.05 20.79
N PHE A 121 -7.71 -11.08 21.66
CA PHE A 121 -7.85 -11.50 23.04
C PHE A 121 -7.92 -10.28 23.95
N ASP A 122 -8.56 -10.44 25.11
CA ASP A 122 -8.59 -9.39 26.12
C ASP A 122 -7.21 -9.24 26.81
N LEU A 123 -7.03 -8.15 27.53
CA LEU A 123 -5.75 -7.85 28.18
C LEU A 123 -5.40 -8.86 29.29
N ALA A 124 -6.40 -9.43 29.95
CA ALA A 124 -6.23 -10.48 30.95
C ALA A 124 -5.56 -11.72 30.34
N THR A 125 -6.12 -12.23 29.24
CA THR A 125 -5.61 -13.37 28.48
C THR A 125 -4.21 -13.08 27.93
N HIS A 126 -3.99 -11.89 27.37
CA HIS A 126 -2.67 -11.48 26.86
C HIS A 126 -1.58 -11.50 27.94
N ARG A 127 -1.95 -11.25 29.20
CA ARG A 127 -1.02 -11.20 30.35
C ARG A 127 -1.00 -12.49 31.17
N GLY A 128 -1.76 -13.51 30.77
CA GLY A 128 -1.78 -14.82 31.42
C GLY A 128 -2.55 -14.87 32.73
N TYR A 129 -3.55 -14.00 32.93
CA TYR A 129 -4.46 -14.06 34.07
C TYR A 129 -5.78 -14.74 33.69
N ASP A 130 -6.30 -15.58 34.59
CA ASP A 130 -7.67 -16.08 34.51
C ASP A 130 -8.68 -14.94 34.76
N SER A 131 -9.89 -15.07 34.22
CA SER A 131 -10.91 -14.02 34.26
C SER A 131 -11.42 -13.72 35.69
N ASP A 132 -11.24 -14.63 36.65
CA ASP A 132 -11.61 -14.44 38.06
C ASP A 132 -10.49 -13.81 38.90
N HIS A 133 -9.32 -13.53 38.30
CA HIS A 133 -8.20 -12.95 39.01
C HIS A 133 -8.46 -11.49 39.40
N GLU A 134 -8.27 -11.16 40.69
CA GLU A 134 -8.65 -9.87 41.30
C GLU A 134 -8.10 -8.62 40.57
N ARG A 135 -6.93 -8.75 39.93
CA ARG A 135 -6.22 -7.65 39.26
C ARG A 135 -6.74 -7.31 37.86
N VAL A 136 -7.64 -8.12 37.30
CA VAL A 136 -8.03 -7.99 35.88
C VAL A 136 -9.53 -7.89 35.66
N VAL A 137 -10.35 -7.80 36.71
CA VAL A 137 -11.82 -7.68 36.59
C VAL A 137 -12.25 -6.55 35.65
N GLY A 138 -11.47 -5.46 35.58
CA GLY A 138 -11.73 -4.33 34.68
C GLY A 138 -11.33 -4.56 33.21
N ASP A 139 -10.52 -5.59 32.94
CA ASP A 139 -9.89 -5.91 31.66
C ASP A 139 -10.53 -7.12 30.96
N VAL A 140 -11.33 -7.92 31.68
CA VAL A 140 -11.99 -9.12 31.13
C VAL A 140 -13.00 -8.75 30.05
N GLY A 141 -12.84 -9.35 28.86
CA GLY A 141 -13.73 -9.18 27.71
C GLY A 141 -13.73 -7.79 27.06
N LYS A 142 -12.73 -6.95 27.36
CA LYS A 142 -12.58 -5.58 26.82
C LYS A 142 -11.48 -5.44 25.78
#